data_AF-A0A7S0NGP8-F1
#
_entry.id   AF-A0A7S0NGP8-F1
#
_cell.length_a   1.000
_cell.length_b   1.000
_cell.length_c   1.000
_cell.angle_alpha   90.00
_cell.angle_beta   90.00
_cell.angle_gamma   90.00
#
_symmetry.space_group_name_H-M   'P 1'
#
loop_
_entity.id
_entity.type
_entity.pdbx_description
1 polymer ?
#
loop_
_entity_poly.entity_id
_entity_poly.type
_entity_poly.pdbx_seq_one_letter_code
_entity_poly.pdbx_strand_id
1 'polypeptide(L)'
;NSSENSSENSSENSSRGPVPDEATRRVLNERFVAEETARAAAADADPAGAEAKMRATREALPIAKIRTELCEALRTNRVVVVSGGTGSGKSTQCPQYILEDAVARGVGPDTRIVVTQPRRIAAVSVAERVAGERGERAGDSVGFSVRLHARAPRDEGASVEFVTTGVLLRRLMRDPGLRGTSHVMIDEVHERDINTDFLLVLLRALLRKRPELRVVLMSATLDAKSFSDYFARRGGLDWGEDGKARSSVLDDSSSVLDDSFASTGVSCRTADAGSAAPLLSVPTKPRHPVEMFYLEDLASGPCDDDDEDCEEDWESADVNDLETDPDKPGTLLSFDESQEPPEFALDKLGETLARALLEAQDELLERELEEALAEERAADALEADEEDEEDEEDEED
;
A
#
# COMPACT_ATOMS: atom_id res chain seq x y z
N ASN A 1 -14.28 29.97 40.19
CA ASN A 1 -14.43 30.74 38.94
C ASN A 1 -13.23 30.38 38.07
N SER A 2 -13.29 29.22 37.42
CA SER A 2 -13.86 29.02 36.08
C SER A 2 -12.81 29.35 35.01
N SER A 3 -12.24 28.29 34.40
CA SER A 3 -11.77 28.15 33.01
C SER A 3 -10.80 29.24 32.51
N GLU A 4 -9.59 28.94 32.03
CA GLU A 4 -9.24 28.08 30.88
C GLU A 4 -7.76 27.66 30.99
N ASN A 5 -7.48 26.34 30.91
CA ASN A 5 -6.15 25.83 30.59
C ASN A 5 -6.12 25.56 29.08
N SER A 6 -5.34 26.34 28.34
CA SER A 6 -5.00 26.09 26.94
C SER A 6 -3.89 25.04 26.88
N SER A 7 -4.29 23.77 26.84
CA SER A 7 -3.44 22.69 26.32
C SER A 7 -3.67 22.59 24.82
N GLU A 8 -2.76 23.17 24.04
CA GLU A 8 -2.75 23.06 22.58
C GLU A 8 -2.33 21.64 22.16
N ASN A 9 -3.31 20.76 22.13
CA ASN A 9 -3.21 19.46 21.48
C ASN A 9 -3.14 19.65 19.96
N SER A 10 -1.95 19.43 19.38
CA SER A 10 -1.69 18.83 18.06
C SER A 10 -2.88 18.78 17.09
N SER A 11 -3.33 19.94 16.63
CA SER A 11 -4.37 20.09 15.62
C SER A 11 -3.89 20.90 14.42
N GLU A 12 -2.70 20.60 13.92
CA GLU A 12 -2.21 21.22 12.69
C GLU A 12 -1.82 20.15 11.67
N ASN A 13 -2.77 19.80 10.82
CA ASN A 13 -2.40 19.41 9.47
C ASN A 13 -3.50 19.82 8.47
N SER A 14 -3.94 21.08 8.57
CA SER A 14 -5.08 21.63 7.81
C SER A 14 -4.74 22.82 6.91
N SER A 15 -3.51 23.30 6.91
CA SER A 15 -3.09 24.47 6.14
C SER A 15 -1.92 24.09 5.24
N ARG A 16 -2.15 23.17 4.30
CA ARG A 16 -1.18 22.94 3.22
C ARG A 16 -1.03 24.24 2.44
N GLY A 17 0.22 24.70 2.35
CA GLY A 17 0.60 26.00 1.83
C GLY A 17 0.11 26.29 0.40
N PRO A 18 0.25 27.54 -0.05
CA PRO A 18 -0.18 27.96 -1.37
C PRO A 18 0.38 27.03 -2.46
N VAL A 19 -0.46 26.75 -3.46
CA VAL A 19 -0.07 26.00 -4.66
C VAL A 19 1.21 26.65 -5.21
N PRO A 20 2.36 25.93 -5.27
CA PRO A 20 3.63 26.53 -5.66
C PRO A 20 3.50 27.18 -7.03
N ASP A 21 4.27 28.23 -7.32
CA ASP A 21 4.30 28.81 -8.67
C ASP A 21 5.05 27.90 -9.65
N GLU A 22 5.01 28.22 -10.94
CA GLU A 22 5.64 27.41 -11.99
C GLU A 22 7.17 27.35 -11.85
N ALA A 23 7.81 28.43 -11.40
CA ALA A 23 9.25 28.48 -11.18
C ALA A 23 9.67 27.55 -10.04
N THR A 24 8.92 27.58 -8.92
CA THR A 24 9.11 26.73 -7.75
C THR A 24 8.92 25.26 -8.12
N ARG A 25 7.87 24.92 -8.89
CA ARG A 25 7.68 23.55 -9.40
C ARG A 25 8.88 23.07 -10.20
N ARG A 26 9.41 23.91 -11.09
CA ARG A 26 10.55 23.56 -11.91
C ARG A 26 11.79 23.25 -11.06
N VAL A 27 12.11 24.13 -10.09
CA VAL A 27 13.24 23.93 -9.18
C VAL A 27 13.08 22.64 -8.36
N LEU A 28 11.87 22.40 -7.83
CA LEU A 28 11.56 21.17 -7.09
C LEU A 28 11.73 19.92 -7.97
N ASN A 29 11.24 19.94 -9.21
CA ASN A 29 11.41 18.80 -10.09
C ASN A 29 12.87 18.57 -10.50
N GLU A 30 13.65 19.63 -10.71
CA GLU A 30 15.09 19.54 -10.96
C GLU A 30 15.81 18.86 -9.78
N ARG A 31 15.45 19.20 -8.54
CA ARG A 31 15.92 18.51 -7.32
C ARG A 31 15.55 17.02 -7.34
N PHE A 32 14.29 16.69 -7.61
CA PHE A 32 13.83 15.29 -7.64
C PHE A 32 14.54 14.48 -8.74
N VAL A 33 14.75 15.06 -9.93
CA VAL A 33 15.53 14.41 -10.99
C VAL A 33 16.97 14.19 -10.53
N ALA A 34 17.60 15.17 -9.89
CA ALA A 34 18.95 15.03 -9.35
C ALA A 34 19.04 13.87 -8.33
N GLU A 35 18.06 13.75 -7.43
CA GLU A 35 17.98 12.63 -6.48
C GLU A 35 17.88 11.27 -7.19
N GLU A 36 16.98 11.11 -8.17
CA GLU A 36 16.85 9.86 -8.93
C GLU A 36 18.14 9.53 -9.70
N THR A 37 18.80 10.53 -10.30
CA THR A 37 20.08 10.33 -10.99
C THR A 37 21.21 9.96 -10.04
N ALA A 38 21.24 10.53 -8.83
CA ALA A 38 22.22 10.21 -7.81
C ALA A 38 22.03 8.76 -7.31
N ARG A 39 20.78 8.32 -7.10
CA ARG A 39 20.47 6.93 -6.75
C ARG A 39 20.93 5.95 -7.83
N ALA A 40 20.68 6.27 -9.10
CA ALA A 40 21.14 5.45 -10.21
C ALA A 40 22.68 5.39 -10.29
N ALA A 41 23.34 6.54 -10.15
CA ALA A 41 24.80 6.64 -10.17
C ALA A 41 25.46 5.90 -8.99
N ALA A 42 24.86 5.92 -7.79
CA ALA A 42 25.35 5.17 -6.65
C ALA A 42 25.35 3.66 -6.92
N ALA A 43 24.29 3.14 -7.54
CA ALA A 43 24.22 1.73 -7.93
C ALA A 43 25.17 1.37 -9.09
N ASP A 44 25.57 2.32 -9.93
CA ASP A 44 26.56 2.11 -10.99
C ASP A 44 28.02 2.22 -10.51
N ALA A 45 28.27 3.02 -9.47
CA ALA A 45 29.60 3.28 -8.93
C ALA A 45 30.21 2.03 -8.26
N ASP A 46 29.39 1.22 -7.58
CA ASP A 46 29.80 -0.06 -6.99
C ASP A 46 28.88 -1.21 -7.45
N PRO A 47 29.21 -1.91 -8.55
CA PRO A 47 28.43 -3.05 -9.04
C PRO A 47 28.30 -4.22 -8.05
N ALA A 48 29.16 -4.30 -7.03
CA ALA A 48 29.10 -5.33 -5.98
C ALA A 48 28.46 -4.82 -4.68
N GLY A 49 28.15 -3.52 -4.61
CA GLY A 49 27.60 -2.81 -3.47
C GLY A 49 26.17 -3.17 -3.14
N ALA A 50 25.67 -2.65 -2.02
CA ALA A 50 24.31 -2.92 -1.55
C ALA A 50 23.26 -2.34 -2.53
N GLU A 51 23.52 -1.17 -3.08
CA GLU A 51 22.68 -0.42 -4.01
C GLU A 51 22.51 -1.17 -5.34
N ALA A 52 23.62 -1.66 -5.91
CA ALA A 52 23.60 -2.45 -7.14
C ALA A 52 22.83 -3.78 -6.96
N LYS A 53 23.06 -4.47 -5.84
CA LYS A 53 22.32 -5.70 -5.47
C LYS A 53 20.83 -5.43 -5.29
N MET A 54 20.49 -4.31 -4.64
CA MET A 54 19.10 -3.90 -4.45
C MET A 54 18.42 -3.62 -5.78
N ARG A 55 19.06 -2.86 -6.68
CA ARG A 55 18.57 -2.60 -8.04
C ARG A 55 18.34 -3.89 -8.82
N ALA A 56 19.32 -4.80 -8.81
CA ALA A 56 19.19 -6.10 -9.47
C ALA A 56 18.03 -6.93 -8.91
N THR A 57 17.82 -6.89 -7.58
CA THR A 57 16.70 -7.57 -6.93
C THR A 57 15.35 -7.00 -7.37
N ARG A 58 15.22 -5.67 -7.44
CA ARG A 58 14.01 -4.98 -7.91
C ARG A 58 13.71 -5.30 -9.37
N GLU A 59 14.72 -5.30 -10.23
CA GLU A 59 14.60 -5.61 -11.67
C GLU A 59 14.23 -7.08 -11.93
N ALA A 60 14.61 -8.00 -11.03
CA ALA A 60 14.25 -9.41 -11.12
C ALA A 60 12.79 -9.71 -10.72
N LEU A 61 12.08 -8.76 -10.11
CA LEU A 61 10.68 -8.96 -9.71
C LEU A 61 9.77 -9.08 -10.95
N PRO A 62 8.77 -9.99 -10.94
CA PRO A 62 7.91 -10.20 -12.09
C PRO A 62 7.19 -8.96 -12.61
N ILE A 63 6.86 -8.02 -11.72
CA ILE A 63 6.17 -6.77 -12.07
C ILE A 63 6.98 -5.83 -12.95
N ALA A 64 8.32 -5.96 -12.97
CA ALA A 64 9.17 -5.15 -13.84
C ALA A 64 8.77 -5.26 -15.32
N LYS A 65 8.21 -6.40 -15.74
CA LYS A 65 7.74 -6.65 -17.11
C LYS A 65 6.58 -5.76 -17.55
N ILE A 66 5.76 -5.28 -16.61
CA ILE A 66 4.62 -4.41 -16.91
C ILE A 66 4.89 -2.94 -16.58
N ARG A 67 6.12 -2.57 -16.22
CA ARG A 67 6.47 -1.20 -15.79
C ARG A 67 6.04 -0.14 -16.81
N THR A 68 6.44 -0.30 -18.06
CA THR A 68 6.10 0.66 -19.14
C THR A 68 4.60 0.70 -19.40
N GLU A 69 3.96 -0.48 -19.46
CA GLU A 69 2.53 -0.62 -19.69
C GLU A 69 1.69 0.03 -18.56
N LEU A 70 2.12 -0.12 -17.31
CA LEU A 70 1.49 0.52 -16.13
C LEU A 70 1.52 2.04 -16.25
N CYS A 71 2.70 2.62 -16.51
CA CYS A 71 2.85 4.07 -16.62
C CYS A 71 2.06 4.62 -17.83
N GLU A 72 2.07 3.91 -18.96
CA GLU A 72 1.28 4.29 -20.14
C GLU A 72 -0.22 4.22 -19.89
N ALA A 73 -0.70 3.13 -19.27
CA ALA A 73 -2.10 2.96 -18.92
C ALA A 73 -2.58 4.06 -17.98
N LEU A 74 -1.78 4.47 -16.99
CA LEU A 74 -2.11 5.54 -16.05
C LEU A 74 -2.07 6.94 -16.66
N ARG A 75 -1.49 7.13 -17.85
CA ARG A 75 -1.58 8.42 -18.56
C ARG A 75 -2.95 8.59 -19.21
N THR A 76 -3.47 7.53 -19.80
CA THR A 76 -4.73 7.55 -20.58
C THR A 76 -5.96 7.15 -19.78
N ASN A 77 -5.80 6.40 -18.68
CA ASN A 77 -6.90 5.87 -17.89
C ASN A 77 -6.89 6.37 -16.45
N ARG A 78 -8.06 6.73 -15.93
CA ARG A 78 -8.22 7.17 -14.53
C ARG A 78 -8.16 6.03 -13.53
N VAL A 79 -8.48 4.82 -13.96
CA VAL A 79 -8.46 3.62 -13.13
C VAL A 79 -7.70 2.55 -13.87
N VAL A 80 -6.76 1.88 -13.20
CA VAL A 80 -6.02 0.72 -13.71
C VAL A 80 -6.07 -0.38 -12.67
N VAL A 81 -6.34 -1.62 -13.10
CA VAL A 81 -6.32 -2.79 -12.23
C VAL A 81 -5.05 -3.58 -12.53
N VAL A 82 -4.26 -3.87 -11.51
CA VAL A 82 -3.04 -4.68 -11.59
C VAL A 82 -3.29 -5.99 -10.83
N SER A 83 -3.29 -7.10 -11.56
CA SER A 83 -3.44 -8.45 -10.99
C SER A 83 -2.12 -9.19 -11.00
N GLY A 84 -1.83 -9.96 -9.95
CA GLY A 84 -0.70 -10.89 -9.92
C GLY A 84 -0.42 -11.40 -8.52
N GLY A 85 0.09 -12.62 -8.39
CA GLY A 85 0.27 -13.28 -7.08
C GLY A 85 1.09 -12.49 -6.05
N THR A 86 1.04 -12.91 -4.78
CA THR A 86 1.92 -12.40 -3.72
C THR A 86 3.39 -12.60 -4.09
N GLY A 87 4.26 -11.71 -3.61
CA GLY A 87 5.69 -11.73 -3.97
C GLY A 87 6.03 -11.28 -5.40
N SER A 88 5.04 -10.88 -6.20
CA SER A 88 5.27 -10.36 -7.57
C SER A 88 5.82 -8.93 -7.62
N GLY A 89 5.77 -8.20 -6.50
CA GLY A 89 6.31 -6.83 -6.36
C GLY A 89 5.28 -5.70 -6.49
N LYS A 90 3.96 -5.98 -6.50
CA LYS A 90 2.90 -4.96 -6.65
C LYS A 90 3.02 -3.81 -5.63
N SER A 91 2.97 -4.15 -4.36
CA SER A 91 2.94 -3.20 -3.23
C SER A 91 4.19 -2.34 -3.14
N THR A 92 5.34 -2.89 -3.54
CA THR A 92 6.64 -2.19 -3.46
C THR A 92 6.96 -1.42 -4.73
N GLN A 93 6.78 -2.01 -5.91
CA GLN A 93 7.28 -1.42 -7.16
C GLN A 93 6.27 -0.54 -7.90
N CYS A 94 4.97 -0.84 -7.87
CA CYS A 94 3.96 0.00 -8.55
C CYS A 94 4.06 1.49 -8.17
N PRO A 95 4.07 1.87 -6.87
CA PRO A 95 4.18 3.28 -6.50
C PRO A 95 5.52 3.88 -6.93
N GLN A 96 6.61 3.12 -6.85
CA GLN A 96 7.94 3.58 -7.28
C GLN A 96 7.99 3.84 -8.80
N TYR A 97 7.42 2.96 -9.63
CA TYR A 97 7.40 3.17 -11.07
C TYR A 97 6.60 4.41 -11.48
N ILE A 98 5.46 4.66 -10.81
CA ILE A 98 4.63 5.85 -11.04
C ILE A 98 5.40 7.11 -10.61
N LEU A 99 6.06 7.05 -9.44
CA LEU A 99 6.86 8.16 -8.91
C LEU A 99 8.02 8.50 -9.84
N GLU A 100 8.82 7.50 -10.23
CA GLU A 100 9.97 7.64 -11.13
C GLU A 100 9.54 8.20 -12.51
N ASP A 101 8.42 7.71 -13.07
CA ASP A 101 7.86 8.25 -14.33
C ASP A 101 7.41 9.70 -14.19
N ALA A 102 6.78 10.05 -13.07
CA ALA A 102 6.32 11.41 -12.80
C ALA A 102 7.46 12.41 -12.70
N VAL A 103 8.53 12.06 -11.97
CA VAL A 103 9.74 12.87 -11.83
C VAL A 103 10.42 13.07 -13.18
N ALA A 104 10.58 11.99 -13.96
CA ALA A 104 11.17 12.03 -15.30
C ALA A 104 10.39 12.92 -16.28
N ARG A 105 9.08 13.05 -16.08
CA ARG A 105 8.17 13.86 -16.90
C ARG A 105 8.03 15.32 -16.47
N GLY A 106 8.66 15.75 -15.38
CA GLY A 106 8.49 17.12 -14.90
C GLY A 106 7.27 17.36 -14.01
N VAL A 107 6.55 16.31 -13.62
CA VAL A 107 5.32 16.40 -12.79
C VAL A 107 5.50 15.82 -11.39
N GLY A 108 6.76 15.62 -10.96
CA GLY A 108 7.10 15.18 -9.60
C GLY A 108 6.45 16.02 -8.50
N PRO A 109 6.54 17.37 -8.52
CA PRO A 109 5.95 18.24 -7.49
C PRO A 109 4.44 18.08 -7.32
N ASP A 110 3.73 17.73 -8.39
CA ASP A 110 2.27 17.50 -8.37
C ASP A 110 1.93 16.01 -8.11
N THR A 111 2.94 15.17 -7.85
CA THR A 111 2.77 13.73 -7.65
C THR A 111 2.89 13.34 -6.19
N ARG A 112 1.74 13.03 -5.58
CA ARG A 112 1.66 12.38 -4.27
C ARG A 112 0.79 11.13 -4.37
N ILE A 113 1.38 10.01 -4.00
CA ILE A 113 0.77 8.68 -4.10
C ILE A 113 0.40 8.22 -2.69
N VAL A 114 -0.86 7.87 -2.48
CA VAL A 114 -1.31 7.24 -1.23
C VAL A 114 -1.61 5.77 -1.51
N VAL A 115 -0.98 4.86 -0.79
CA VAL A 115 -1.17 3.41 -0.93
C VAL A 115 -1.85 2.87 0.32
N THR A 116 -3.04 2.28 0.19
CA THR A 116 -3.70 1.65 1.34
C THR A 116 -3.23 0.22 1.52
N GLN A 117 -3.02 -0.16 2.78
CA GLN A 117 -2.81 -1.54 3.22
C GLN A 117 -3.92 -1.93 4.21
N PRO A 118 -4.42 -3.18 4.18
CA PRO A 118 -5.45 -3.63 5.11
C PRO A 118 -4.93 -3.70 6.56
N ARG A 119 -3.65 -4.03 6.74
CA ARG A 119 -3.02 -4.24 8.06
C ARG A 119 -2.03 -3.13 8.40
N ARG A 120 -1.99 -2.71 9.68
CA ARG A 120 -1.05 -1.68 10.18
C ARG A 120 0.41 -2.08 9.96
N ILE A 121 0.77 -3.31 10.35
CA ILE A 121 2.14 -3.82 10.21
C ILE A 121 2.58 -3.87 8.75
N ALA A 122 1.66 -4.20 7.83
CA ALA A 122 1.93 -4.16 6.40
C ALA A 122 2.20 -2.73 5.89
N ALA A 123 1.42 -1.73 6.32
CA ALA A 123 1.68 -0.33 5.96
C ALA A 123 3.07 0.15 6.39
N VAL A 124 3.46 -0.13 7.64
CA VAL A 124 4.75 0.28 8.21
C VAL A 124 5.90 -0.46 7.51
N SER A 125 5.87 -1.79 7.52
CA SER A 125 6.94 -2.61 6.94
C SER A 125 7.13 -2.40 5.43
N VAL A 126 6.06 -2.21 4.65
CA VAL A 126 6.18 -1.92 3.22
C VAL A 126 6.77 -0.53 3.00
N ALA A 127 6.38 0.48 3.80
CA ALA A 127 6.98 1.81 3.69
C ALA A 127 8.47 1.82 4.00
N GLU A 128 8.87 1.16 5.09
CA GLU A 128 10.29 1.01 5.45
C GLU A 128 11.07 0.23 4.39
N ARG A 129 10.48 -0.85 3.87
CA ARG A 129 11.06 -1.62 2.78
C ARG A 129 11.26 -0.77 1.53
N VAL A 130 10.25 0.02 1.13
CA VAL A 130 10.31 0.87 -0.07
C VAL A 130 11.28 2.04 0.13
N ALA A 131 11.38 2.60 1.33
CA ALA A 131 12.42 3.58 1.67
C ALA A 131 13.83 2.97 1.55
N GLY A 132 14.04 1.78 2.13
CA GLY A 132 15.31 1.05 2.03
C GLY A 132 15.67 0.67 0.58
N GLU A 133 14.69 0.30 -0.24
CA GLU A 133 14.85 0.05 -1.68
C GLU A 133 15.30 1.29 -2.48
N ARG A 134 15.07 2.49 -1.92
CA ARG A 134 15.45 3.80 -2.47
C ARG A 134 16.69 4.39 -1.80
N GLY A 135 17.33 3.67 -0.88
CA GLY A 135 18.52 4.11 -0.15
C GLY A 135 18.23 5.27 0.81
N GLU A 136 17.00 5.38 1.31
CA GLU A 136 16.56 6.46 2.20
C GLU A 136 15.84 5.90 3.43
N ARG A 137 15.47 6.77 4.39
CA ARG A 137 14.65 6.37 5.53
C ARG A 137 13.20 6.75 5.27
N ALA A 138 12.27 6.05 5.94
CA ALA A 138 10.88 6.52 5.96
C ALA A 138 10.84 7.98 6.45
N GLY A 139 9.94 8.81 5.94
CA GLY A 139 9.92 10.25 6.18
C GLY A 139 10.54 11.11 5.09
N ASP A 140 11.40 10.54 4.23
CA ASP A 140 11.97 11.24 3.07
C ASP A 140 10.96 11.27 1.90
N SER A 141 11.21 10.57 0.80
CA SER A 141 10.22 10.47 -0.30
C SER A 141 9.12 9.45 -0.01
N VAL A 142 9.37 8.51 0.91
CA VAL A 142 8.45 7.45 1.30
C VAL A 142 8.11 7.58 2.78
N GLY A 143 6.84 7.41 3.14
CA GLY A 143 6.41 7.44 4.53
C GLY A 143 5.17 6.60 4.78
N PHE A 144 4.68 6.63 6.01
CA PHE A 144 3.47 5.93 6.39
C PHE A 144 2.62 6.69 7.41
N SER A 145 1.34 6.37 7.47
CA SER A 145 0.43 6.84 8.51
C SER A 145 -0.55 5.75 8.91
N VAL A 146 -0.43 5.27 10.15
CA VAL A 146 -1.35 4.33 10.78
C VAL A 146 -1.95 4.95 12.04
N ARG A 147 -2.95 4.30 12.63
CA ARG A 147 -3.54 4.79 13.88
C ARG A 147 -2.45 4.92 14.96
N LEU A 148 -2.32 6.12 15.53
CA LEU A 148 -1.40 6.48 16.62
C LEU A 148 0.10 6.38 16.29
N HIS A 149 0.46 6.17 15.02
CA HIS A 149 1.87 6.08 14.63
C HIS A 149 2.01 6.51 13.17
N ALA A 150 2.83 7.53 12.90
CA ALA A 150 3.00 8.07 11.56
C ALA A 150 4.40 8.63 11.38
N ARG A 151 4.91 8.48 10.16
CA ARG A 151 6.12 9.14 9.67
C ARG A 151 5.83 9.59 8.25
N ALA A 152 5.26 10.79 8.12
CA ALA A 152 4.77 11.31 6.85
C ALA A 152 5.94 11.58 5.89
N PRO A 153 5.78 11.32 4.58
CA PRO A 153 6.80 11.70 3.61
C PRO A 153 6.81 13.22 3.39
N ARG A 154 7.84 13.71 2.71
CA ARG A 154 7.99 15.11 2.32
C ARG A 154 6.76 15.71 1.66
N ASP A 155 6.56 17.00 1.94
CA ASP A 155 5.41 17.77 1.45
C ASP A 155 5.64 18.41 0.07
N GLU A 156 6.86 18.51 -0.48
CA GLU A 156 7.04 19.25 -1.74
C GLU A 156 6.64 18.45 -3.00
N GLY A 157 6.07 17.26 -2.82
CA GLY A 157 5.70 16.33 -3.89
C GLY A 157 6.74 15.24 -4.09
N ALA A 158 6.59 14.50 -5.18
CA ALA A 158 7.34 13.29 -5.47
C ALA A 158 7.43 12.37 -4.23
N SER A 159 6.27 12.00 -3.70
CA SER A 159 6.16 11.22 -2.46
C SER A 159 5.15 10.08 -2.50
N VAL A 160 5.41 9.05 -1.68
CA VAL A 160 4.58 7.87 -1.46
C VAL A 160 4.25 7.74 0.02
N GLU A 161 2.97 7.67 0.36
CA GLU A 161 2.48 7.50 1.73
C GLU A 161 1.69 6.18 1.84
N PHE A 162 2.19 5.23 2.64
CA PHE A 162 1.47 4.00 2.95
C PHE A 162 0.56 4.21 4.17
N VAL A 163 -0.72 3.93 4.03
CA VAL A 163 -1.70 4.16 5.09
C VAL A 163 -2.58 2.96 5.30
N THR A 164 -3.22 2.83 6.47
CA THR A 164 -4.34 1.88 6.56
C THR A 164 -5.58 2.42 5.87
N THR A 165 -6.44 1.52 5.38
CA THR A 165 -7.73 1.90 4.77
C THR A 165 -8.52 2.86 5.67
N GLY A 166 -8.57 2.60 6.98
CA GLY A 166 -9.24 3.45 7.95
C GLY A 166 -8.67 4.87 8.09
N VAL A 167 -7.35 5.05 7.94
CA VAL A 167 -6.72 6.38 7.94
C VAL A 167 -7.13 7.17 6.70
N LEU A 168 -7.12 6.54 5.52
CA LEU A 168 -7.57 7.21 4.29
C LEU A 168 -9.06 7.57 4.33
N LEU A 169 -9.92 6.69 4.85
CA LEU A 169 -11.34 6.98 5.04
C LEU A 169 -11.55 8.20 5.94
N ARG A 170 -10.84 8.28 7.07
CA ARG A 170 -10.91 9.45 7.95
C ARG A 170 -10.43 10.73 7.26
N ARG A 171 -9.39 10.65 6.44
CA ARG A 171 -8.91 11.77 5.62
C ARG A 171 -9.96 12.23 4.62
N LEU A 172 -10.68 11.31 3.96
CA LEU A 172 -11.79 11.62 3.05
C LEU A 172 -13.00 12.25 3.78
N MET A 173 -13.24 11.90 5.05
CA MET A 173 -14.30 12.57 5.83
C MET A 173 -13.97 14.03 6.12
N ARG A 174 -12.69 14.33 6.40
CA ARG A 174 -12.22 15.68 6.72
C ARG A 174 -11.97 16.53 5.48
N ASP A 175 -11.40 15.94 4.44
CA ASP A 175 -11.22 16.54 3.11
C ASP A 175 -11.84 15.63 2.05
N PRO A 176 -13.14 15.82 1.74
CA PRO A 176 -13.84 15.05 0.70
C PRO A 176 -13.25 15.22 -0.70
N GLY A 177 -12.39 16.23 -0.90
CA GLY A 177 -11.67 16.43 -2.15
C GLY A 177 -10.35 15.67 -2.21
N LEU A 178 -9.82 15.16 -1.10
CA LEU A 178 -8.49 14.53 -1.02
C LEU A 178 -7.37 15.39 -1.69
N ARG A 179 -7.41 16.71 -1.49
CA ARG A 179 -6.58 17.69 -2.19
C ARG A 179 -5.09 17.39 -2.00
N GLY A 180 -4.32 17.63 -3.06
CA GLY A 180 -2.87 17.36 -3.08
C GLY A 180 -2.49 15.90 -3.29
N THR A 181 -3.43 14.94 -3.22
CA THR A 181 -3.20 13.56 -3.68
C THR A 181 -3.52 13.48 -5.18
N SER A 182 -2.60 12.91 -5.95
CA SER A 182 -2.78 12.68 -7.39
C SER A 182 -3.05 11.22 -7.72
N HIS A 183 -2.56 10.28 -6.90
CA HIS A 183 -2.77 8.86 -7.07
C HIS A 183 -3.25 8.22 -5.76
N VAL A 184 -4.28 7.39 -5.84
CA VAL A 184 -4.68 6.49 -4.75
C VAL A 184 -4.53 5.06 -5.23
N MET A 185 -3.80 4.26 -4.47
CA MET A 185 -3.59 2.85 -4.74
C MET A 185 -4.25 2.04 -3.64
N ILE A 186 -5.09 1.10 -4.01
CA ILE A 186 -5.69 0.17 -3.06
C ILE A 186 -5.00 -1.18 -3.23
N ASP A 187 -4.20 -1.54 -2.23
CA ASP A 187 -3.58 -2.86 -2.19
C ASP A 187 -4.50 -3.91 -1.59
N GLU A 188 -4.24 -5.18 -1.92
CA GLU A 188 -4.94 -6.33 -1.35
C GLU A 188 -6.47 -6.24 -1.49
N VAL A 189 -7.00 -5.67 -2.61
CA VAL A 189 -8.46 -5.52 -2.82
C VAL A 189 -9.24 -6.83 -2.78
N HIS A 190 -8.54 -7.94 -2.90
CA HIS A 190 -9.09 -9.29 -2.84
C HIS A 190 -9.40 -9.77 -1.42
N GLU A 191 -8.92 -9.11 -0.36
CA GLU A 191 -9.31 -9.42 1.02
C GLU A 191 -10.78 -9.08 1.29
N ARG A 192 -11.48 -8.39 0.36
CA ARG A 192 -12.92 -8.04 0.41
C ARG A 192 -13.36 -7.48 1.78
N ASP A 193 -12.53 -6.63 2.38
CA ASP A 193 -12.85 -5.92 3.61
C ASP A 193 -13.91 -4.84 3.37
N ILE A 194 -14.85 -4.70 4.31
CA ILE A 194 -15.96 -3.73 4.22
C ILE A 194 -15.46 -2.28 4.09
N ASN A 195 -14.35 -1.93 4.74
CA ASN A 195 -13.80 -0.57 4.64
C ASN A 195 -13.19 -0.33 3.26
N THR A 196 -12.59 -1.37 2.67
CA THR A 196 -12.05 -1.31 1.31
C THR A 196 -13.19 -1.13 0.30
N ASP A 197 -14.28 -1.87 0.44
CA ASP A 197 -15.48 -1.70 -0.42
C ASP A 197 -16.09 -0.30 -0.28
N PHE A 198 -16.21 0.20 0.95
CA PHE A 198 -16.69 1.56 1.19
C PHE A 198 -15.76 2.61 0.57
N LEU A 199 -14.44 2.43 0.70
CA LEU A 199 -13.45 3.28 0.05
C LEU A 199 -13.61 3.27 -1.48
N LEU A 200 -13.85 2.12 -2.10
CA LEU A 200 -14.08 2.01 -3.54
C LEU A 200 -15.33 2.79 -4.00
N VAL A 201 -16.40 2.79 -3.20
CA VAL A 201 -17.60 3.61 -3.45
C VAL A 201 -17.26 5.10 -3.41
N LEU A 202 -16.54 5.55 -2.37
CA LEU A 202 -16.14 6.94 -2.23
C LEU A 202 -15.19 7.40 -3.35
N LEU A 203 -14.20 6.58 -3.70
CA LEU A 203 -13.26 6.90 -4.79
C LEU A 203 -13.96 6.97 -6.14
N ARG A 204 -14.92 6.07 -6.41
CA ARG A 204 -15.73 6.14 -7.65
C ARG A 204 -16.55 7.42 -7.71
N ALA A 205 -17.06 7.91 -6.58
CA ALA A 205 -17.71 9.22 -6.52
C ALA A 205 -16.70 10.37 -6.72
N LEU A 206 -15.52 10.28 -6.10
CA LEU A 206 -14.48 11.31 -6.17
C LEU A 206 -13.90 11.45 -7.58
N LEU A 207 -13.69 10.35 -8.32
CA LEU A 207 -13.21 10.37 -9.70
C LEU A 207 -14.12 11.15 -10.66
N ARG A 208 -15.41 11.31 -10.34
CA ARG A 208 -16.33 12.17 -11.11
C ARG A 208 -16.08 13.65 -10.85
N LYS A 209 -15.64 14.01 -9.64
CA LYS A 209 -15.35 15.39 -9.21
C LYS A 209 -13.91 15.82 -9.50
N ARG A 210 -12.96 14.87 -9.51
CA ARG A 210 -11.53 15.09 -9.72
C ARG A 210 -11.03 14.32 -10.94
N PRO A 211 -11.13 14.88 -12.16
CA PRO A 211 -10.72 14.20 -13.39
C PRO A 211 -9.23 13.90 -13.47
N GLU A 212 -8.41 14.62 -12.71
CA GLU A 212 -6.96 14.45 -12.61
C GLU A 212 -6.53 13.31 -11.66
N LEU A 213 -7.40 12.89 -10.73
CA LEU A 213 -7.12 11.81 -9.79
C LEU A 213 -7.02 10.48 -10.53
N ARG A 214 -5.97 9.71 -10.22
CA ARG A 214 -5.77 8.34 -10.72
C ARG A 214 -5.93 7.33 -9.60
N VAL A 215 -6.52 6.18 -9.91
CA VAL A 215 -6.71 5.06 -8.99
C VAL A 215 -6.06 3.80 -9.53
N VAL A 216 -5.27 3.12 -8.71
CA VAL A 216 -4.72 1.79 -9.01
C VAL A 216 -5.30 0.78 -8.04
N LEU A 217 -5.83 -0.33 -8.55
CA LEU A 217 -6.30 -1.45 -7.74
C LEU A 217 -5.33 -2.60 -7.88
N MET A 218 -4.74 -3.08 -6.78
CA MET A 218 -3.78 -4.17 -6.80
C MET A 218 -4.41 -5.42 -6.17
N SER A 219 -4.50 -6.50 -6.95
CA SER A 219 -5.13 -7.76 -6.52
C SER A 219 -4.18 -8.95 -6.71
N ALA A 220 -4.20 -9.91 -5.79
CA ALA A 220 -3.48 -11.17 -5.96
C ALA A 220 -4.27 -12.24 -6.74
N THR A 221 -5.56 -12.02 -6.96
CA THR A 221 -6.48 -13.04 -7.48
C THR A 221 -7.02 -12.70 -8.89
N LEU A 222 -7.62 -13.72 -9.52
CA LEU A 222 -8.25 -13.66 -10.84
C LEU A 222 -9.55 -12.83 -10.86
N ASP A 223 -10.09 -12.45 -9.70
CA ASP A 223 -11.30 -11.63 -9.59
C ASP A 223 -11.07 -10.14 -9.96
N ALA A 224 -9.90 -9.80 -10.48
CA ALA A 224 -9.57 -8.46 -10.95
C ALA A 224 -10.53 -7.90 -12.02
N LYS A 225 -11.23 -8.79 -12.76
CA LYS A 225 -12.22 -8.40 -13.77
C LYS A 225 -13.46 -7.73 -13.16
N SER A 226 -13.94 -8.18 -12.00
CA SER A 226 -15.12 -7.59 -11.36
C SER A 226 -14.88 -6.13 -10.96
N PHE A 227 -13.67 -5.82 -10.48
CA PHE A 227 -13.25 -4.44 -10.21
C PHE A 227 -13.16 -3.59 -11.47
N SER A 228 -12.61 -4.14 -12.56
CA SER A 228 -12.56 -3.45 -13.85
C SER A 228 -13.97 -3.07 -14.34
N ASP A 229 -14.92 -4.02 -14.28
CA ASP A 229 -16.32 -3.80 -14.66
C ASP A 229 -17.02 -2.80 -13.73
N TYR A 230 -16.74 -2.83 -12.43
CA TYR A 230 -17.31 -1.89 -11.46
C TYR A 230 -16.97 -0.42 -11.79
N PHE A 231 -15.72 -0.14 -12.19
CA PHE A 231 -15.30 1.20 -12.60
C PHE A 231 -15.68 1.55 -14.04
N ALA A 232 -15.94 0.54 -14.91
CA ALA A 232 -16.46 0.73 -16.26
C ALA A 232 -17.88 1.31 -16.27
N ARG A 233 -18.72 0.87 -15.33
CA ARG A 233 -20.13 1.27 -15.24
C ARG A 233 -20.21 2.78 -14.97
N ARG A 234 -20.61 3.55 -15.99
CA ARG A 234 -20.90 5.00 -15.81
C ARG A 234 -22.18 5.26 -15.04
N GLY A 235 -23.07 4.26 -14.91
CA GLY A 235 -24.31 4.34 -14.15
C GLY A 235 -24.04 4.75 -12.70
N GLY A 236 -24.52 5.94 -12.33
CA GLY A 236 -24.48 6.41 -10.95
C GLY A 236 -25.21 5.42 -10.05
N LEU A 237 -24.69 5.25 -8.83
CA LEU A 237 -25.58 5.09 -7.70
C LEU A 237 -26.33 6.42 -7.60
N ASP A 238 -27.50 6.50 -8.24
CA ASP A 238 -28.42 7.60 -8.02
C ASP A 238 -28.96 7.42 -6.61
N TRP A 239 -28.36 8.17 -5.67
CA TRP A 239 -28.98 8.42 -4.39
C TRP A 239 -30.02 9.50 -4.68
N GLY A 240 -31.25 9.08 -4.95
CA GLY A 240 -32.37 10.01 -4.98
C GLY A 240 -32.40 10.83 -3.70
N GLU A 241 -33.09 11.98 -3.69
CA GLU A 241 -33.24 12.83 -2.50
C GLU A 241 -33.82 12.08 -1.27
N ASP A 242 -34.31 10.86 -1.47
CA ASP A 242 -34.82 9.93 -0.46
C ASP A 242 -33.78 8.94 0.12
N GLY A 243 -32.50 9.01 -0.30
CA GLY A 243 -31.42 8.20 0.26
C GLY A 243 -31.48 6.71 -0.12
N LYS A 244 -32.17 6.34 -1.21
CA LYS A 244 -32.23 4.96 -1.71
C LYS A 244 -31.37 4.78 -2.95
N ALA A 245 -30.50 3.76 -2.93
CA ALA A 245 -29.70 3.38 -4.09
C ALA A 245 -30.60 2.82 -5.21
N ARG A 246 -30.64 3.50 -6.36
CA ARG A 246 -31.23 2.96 -7.59
C ARG A 246 -30.15 2.55 -8.57
N SER A 247 -30.21 1.31 -9.03
CA SER A 247 -29.41 0.84 -10.15
C SER A 247 -29.96 1.49 -11.42
N SER A 248 -29.25 2.47 -11.96
CA SER A 248 -29.51 2.96 -13.32
C SER A 248 -29.02 1.92 -14.33
N VAL A 249 -29.78 0.83 -14.47
CA VAL A 249 -29.68 -0.02 -15.66
C VAL A 249 -30.27 0.81 -16.79
N LEU A 250 -29.40 1.40 -17.61
CA LEU A 250 -29.80 1.82 -18.94
C LEU A 250 -30.19 0.54 -19.68
N ASP A 251 -31.49 0.34 -19.83
CA ASP A 251 -32.08 -0.67 -20.68
C ASP A 251 -31.67 -0.36 -22.12
N ASP A 252 -30.70 -1.12 -22.63
CA ASP A 252 -30.21 -1.03 -24.02
C ASP A 252 -31.20 -1.73 -24.97
N SER A 253 -32.47 -1.33 -24.88
CA SER A 253 -33.59 -1.84 -25.69
C SER A 253 -34.47 -0.69 -26.18
N SER A 254 -33.89 0.29 -26.88
CA SER A 254 -34.64 1.04 -27.89
C SER A 254 -33.70 1.71 -28.89
N SER A 255 -33.29 0.93 -29.90
CA SER A 255 -32.90 1.49 -31.18
C SER A 255 -34.14 2.15 -31.83
N VAL A 256 -34.29 3.46 -31.62
CA VAL A 256 -35.11 4.28 -32.49
C VAL A 256 -34.19 5.30 -33.13
N LEU A 257 -33.99 5.08 -34.43
CA LEU A 257 -33.30 5.95 -35.36
C LEU A 257 -33.89 7.36 -35.28
N ASP A 258 -33.06 8.37 -35.06
CA ASP A 258 -33.35 9.71 -35.59
C ASP A 258 -32.12 10.21 -36.35
N ASP A 259 -32.24 10.05 -37.66
CA ASP A 259 -31.24 10.37 -38.66
C ASP A 259 -31.57 11.76 -39.21
N SER A 260 -31.14 12.80 -38.50
CA SER A 260 -31.07 14.15 -39.05
C SER A 260 -30.19 15.06 -38.20
N PHE A 261 -28.95 15.28 -38.62
CA PHE A 261 -28.35 16.61 -38.88
C PHE A 261 -26.82 16.50 -38.99
N ALA A 262 -26.33 16.09 -40.15
CA ALA A 262 -24.96 16.38 -40.54
C ALA A 262 -24.89 17.83 -41.04
N SER A 263 -24.20 18.71 -40.32
CA SER A 263 -23.23 19.67 -40.89
C SER A 263 -22.85 20.75 -39.86
N THR A 264 -21.67 20.63 -39.24
CA THR A 264 -20.62 21.66 -39.16
C THR A 264 -19.52 21.17 -38.24
N GLY A 265 -18.28 21.26 -38.70
CA GLY A 265 -17.12 20.64 -38.06
C GLY A 265 -16.65 21.36 -36.81
N VAL A 266 -16.45 20.59 -35.75
CA VAL A 266 -15.26 20.57 -34.87
C VAL A 266 -15.21 19.15 -34.32
N SER A 267 -14.28 18.31 -34.79
CA SER A 267 -14.04 17.00 -34.19
C SER A 267 -13.17 17.20 -32.95
N CYS A 268 -13.77 17.61 -31.83
CA CYS A 268 -13.15 17.37 -30.54
C CYS A 268 -13.28 15.87 -30.25
N ARG A 269 -12.15 15.18 -30.12
CA ARG A 269 -12.12 13.78 -29.70
C ARG A 269 -12.64 13.70 -28.27
N THR A 270 -13.94 13.48 -28.11
CA THR A 270 -14.52 13.04 -26.83
C THR A 270 -13.88 11.70 -26.50
N ALA A 271 -13.08 11.67 -25.44
CA ALA A 271 -12.50 10.44 -24.91
C ALA A 271 -13.61 9.42 -24.62
N ASP A 272 -13.31 8.19 -24.99
CA ASP A 272 -14.22 7.10 -25.33
C ASP A 272 -15.33 6.78 -24.33
N ALA A 273 -16.42 6.23 -24.87
CA ALA A 273 -17.55 5.70 -24.14
C ALA A 273 -17.19 4.38 -23.44
N GLY A 274 -17.60 4.20 -22.18
CA GLY A 274 -17.83 2.88 -21.56
C GLY A 274 -16.70 1.85 -21.49
N SER A 275 -15.44 2.14 -21.82
CA SER A 275 -14.39 1.12 -21.78
C SER A 275 -14.05 0.71 -20.35
N ALA A 276 -13.91 -0.60 -20.13
CA ALA A 276 -13.55 -1.16 -18.85
C ALA A 276 -12.15 -0.70 -18.41
N ALA A 277 -11.92 -0.57 -17.10
CA ALA A 277 -10.61 -0.16 -16.60
C ALA A 277 -9.54 -1.17 -17.04
N PRO A 278 -8.40 -0.74 -17.63
CA PRO A 278 -7.38 -1.67 -18.09
C PRO A 278 -6.95 -2.63 -16.99
N LEU A 279 -6.92 -3.92 -17.34
CA LEU A 279 -6.46 -4.99 -16.47
C LEU A 279 -5.06 -5.43 -16.91
N LEU A 280 -4.06 -5.10 -16.10
CA LEU A 280 -2.67 -5.49 -16.30
C LEU A 280 -2.36 -6.72 -15.47
N SER A 281 -1.97 -7.81 -16.12
CA SER A 281 -1.61 -9.05 -15.45
C SER A 281 -0.10 -9.16 -15.31
N VAL A 282 0.40 -9.15 -14.08
CA VAL A 282 1.78 -9.47 -13.77
C VAL A 282 1.97 -10.98 -13.98
N PRO A 283 2.87 -11.41 -14.87
CA PRO A 283 3.11 -12.82 -15.09
C PRO A 283 3.64 -13.47 -13.82
N THR A 284 2.92 -14.47 -13.32
CA THR A 284 3.34 -15.22 -12.13
C THR A 284 4.43 -16.22 -12.50
N LYS A 285 5.46 -16.37 -11.65
CA LYS A 285 6.24 -17.61 -11.68
C LYS A 285 5.26 -18.76 -11.38
N PRO A 286 5.30 -19.89 -12.10
CA PRO A 286 4.49 -21.04 -11.75
C PRO A 286 4.77 -21.38 -10.29
N ARG A 287 3.70 -21.53 -9.50
CA ARG A 287 3.85 -22.05 -8.14
C ARG A 287 4.44 -23.44 -8.23
N HIS A 288 5.32 -23.80 -7.29
CA HIS A 288 5.72 -25.19 -7.15
C HIS A 288 4.43 -26.01 -6.96
N PRO A 289 4.25 -27.12 -7.70
CA PRO A 289 3.06 -27.94 -7.54
C PRO A 289 2.99 -28.38 -6.08
N VAL A 290 1.83 -28.14 -5.47
CA VAL A 290 1.51 -28.63 -4.14
C VAL A 290 0.72 -29.91 -4.35
N GLU A 291 1.25 -31.02 -3.82
CA GLU A 291 0.53 -32.28 -3.77
C GLU A 291 -0.57 -32.16 -2.72
N MET A 292 -1.79 -32.50 -3.11
CA MET A 292 -2.97 -32.37 -2.25
C MET A 292 -3.38 -33.77 -1.83
N PHE A 293 -3.43 -34.00 -0.52
CA PHE A 293 -3.96 -35.22 0.07
C PHE A 293 -5.29 -34.89 0.73
N TYR A 294 -6.30 -35.72 0.48
CA TYR A 294 -7.56 -35.69 1.21
C TYR A 294 -7.51 -36.77 2.31
N LEU A 295 -8.32 -36.61 3.35
CA LEU A 295 -8.39 -37.58 4.45
C LEU A 295 -8.72 -39.00 3.98
N GLU A 296 -9.53 -39.10 2.92
CA GLU A 296 -9.86 -40.36 2.24
C GLU A 296 -8.62 -41.05 1.66
N ASP A 297 -7.64 -40.30 1.16
CA ASP A 297 -6.38 -40.82 0.61
C ASP A 297 -5.45 -41.35 1.72
N LEU A 298 -5.59 -40.84 2.94
CA LEU A 298 -4.81 -41.24 4.12
C LEU A 298 -5.43 -42.44 4.84
N ALA A 299 -6.76 -42.58 4.79
CA ALA A 299 -7.49 -43.70 5.38
C ALA A 299 -7.30 -45.02 4.61
N SER A 300 -6.97 -44.95 3.31
CA SER A 300 -6.64 -46.11 2.48
C SER A 300 -5.21 -46.62 2.74
N GLY A 301 -4.97 -47.20 3.92
CA GLY A 301 -3.85 -48.12 4.12
C GLY A 301 -3.98 -49.35 3.19
N PRO A 302 -2.92 -50.16 3.01
CA PRO A 302 -2.99 -51.35 2.15
C PRO A 302 -4.03 -52.33 2.69
N CYS A 303 -5.23 -52.31 2.12
CA CYS A 303 -6.23 -53.34 2.31
C CYS A 303 -5.77 -54.57 1.51
N ASP A 304 -5.42 -55.64 2.22
CA ASP A 304 -5.31 -56.95 1.59
C ASP A 304 -6.71 -57.33 1.09
N ASP A 305 -6.84 -57.75 -0.18
CA ASP A 305 -8.12 -58.02 -0.89
C ASP A 305 -9.04 -59.08 -0.22
N ASP A 306 -8.68 -59.62 0.94
CA ASP A 306 -9.34 -60.75 1.63
C ASP A 306 -10.08 -60.37 2.94
N ASP A 307 -10.07 -59.11 3.39
CA ASP A 307 -10.76 -58.69 4.63
C ASP A 307 -12.14 -58.06 4.35
N GLU A 308 -13.22 -58.81 4.61
CA GLU A 308 -14.62 -58.37 4.47
C GLU A 308 -15.09 -57.35 5.56
N ASP A 309 -14.22 -56.98 6.51
CA ASP A 309 -14.50 -56.08 7.64
C ASP A 309 -13.59 -54.83 7.68
N CYS A 310 -13.19 -54.28 6.52
CA CYS A 310 -12.56 -52.95 6.48
C CYS A 310 -13.61 -51.84 6.67
N GLU A 311 -14.00 -51.57 7.92
CA GLU A 311 -14.62 -50.29 8.25
C GLU A 311 -13.53 -49.20 8.14
N GLU A 312 -13.51 -48.50 7.00
CA GLU A 312 -12.62 -47.36 6.76
C GLU A 312 -13.01 -46.20 7.69
N ASP A 313 -12.39 -46.15 8.86
CA ASP A 313 -12.62 -45.15 9.89
C ASP A 313 -11.82 -43.86 9.57
N TRP A 314 -12.21 -43.19 8.49
CA TRP A 314 -11.64 -41.90 8.07
C TRP A 314 -11.79 -40.81 9.15
N GLU A 315 -12.66 -41.01 10.16
CA GLU A 315 -12.80 -40.14 11.34
C GLU A 315 -11.56 -40.15 12.25
N SER A 316 -10.66 -41.13 12.08
CA SER A 316 -9.45 -41.29 12.90
C SER A 316 -8.15 -40.81 12.23
N ALA A 317 -8.17 -40.51 10.94
CA ALA A 317 -7.00 -40.04 10.19
C ALA A 317 -6.65 -38.58 10.55
N ASP A 318 -5.38 -38.32 10.86
CA ASP A 318 -4.87 -37.02 11.26
C ASP A 318 -3.67 -36.60 10.39
N VAL A 319 -3.33 -35.30 10.39
CA VAL A 319 -2.14 -34.74 9.73
C VAL A 319 -0.85 -35.40 10.23
N ASN A 320 -0.86 -35.98 11.43
CA ASN A 320 0.24 -36.75 12.00
C ASN A 320 0.48 -38.10 11.28
N ASP A 321 -0.51 -38.61 10.53
CA ASP A 321 -0.39 -39.83 9.72
C ASP A 321 0.28 -39.57 8.37
N LEU A 322 0.59 -38.31 8.06
CA LEU A 322 1.34 -37.95 6.87
C LEU A 322 2.80 -38.40 7.02
N GLU A 323 3.20 -39.46 6.32
CA GLU A 323 4.59 -39.94 6.32
C GLU A 323 5.53 -38.87 5.72
N THR A 324 6.11 -38.03 6.56
CA THR A 324 7.16 -37.11 6.16
C THR A 324 8.52 -37.79 6.23
N ASP A 325 9.29 -37.73 5.14
CA ASP A 325 10.69 -38.20 5.12
C ASP A 325 11.52 -37.42 6.15
N PRO A 326 11.97 -38.05 7.27
CA PRO A 326 12.63 -37.37 8.37
C PRO A 326 14.01 -36.80 7.98
N ASP A 327 14.59 -37.28 6.88
CA ASP A 327 15.89 -36.82 6.38
C ASP A 327 15.77 -35.66 5.37
N LYS A 328 14.54 -35.30 4.96
CA LYS A 328 14.30 -34.13 4.10
C LYS A 328 14.01 -32.90 4.96
N PRO A 329 14.79 -31.80 4.83
CA PRO A 329 14.47 -30.56 5.52
C PRO A 329 13.13 -30.03 5.00
N GLY A 330 12.12 -29.99 5.88
CA GLY A 330 10.79 -29.48 5.62
C GLY A 330 10.29 -28.60 6.76
N THR A 331 9.41 -27.66 6.45
CA THR A 331 8.68 -26.88 7.45
C THR A 331 7.22 -27.28 7.37
N LEU A 332 6.66 -27.77 8.47
CA LEU A 332 5.23 -28.07 8.58
C LEU A 332 4.49 -26.82 9.03
N LEU A 333 3.45 -26.44 8.30
CA LEU A 333 2.54 -25.36 8.67
C LEU A 333 1.19 -25.99 9.02
N SER A 334 0.84 -26.01 10.31
CA SER A 334 -0.49 -26.42 10.77
C SER A 334 -1.42 -25.21 10.81
N PHE A 335 -2.68 -25.42 10.44
CA PHE A 335 -3.74 -24.44 10.59
C PHE A 335 -4.63 -24.89 11.74
N ASP A 336 -4.60 -24.16 12.85
CA ASP A 336 -5.52 -24.33 13.97
C ASP A 336 -6.51 -23.17 13.96
N GLU A 337 -7.81 -23.51 13.96
CA GLU A 337 -8.89 -22.53 14.07
C GLU A 337 -9.23 -22.19 15.53
N SER A 338 -8.64 -22.91 16.50
CA SER A 338 -8.76 -22.59 17.90
C SER A 338 -8.18 -21.18 18.15
N GLN A 339 -8.93 -20.36 18.90
CA GLN A 339 -8.45 -19.06 19.37
C GLN A 339 -7.53 -19.22 20.60
N GLU A 340 -7.26 -20.46 21.01
CA GLU A 340 -6.32 -20.73 22.09
C GLU A 340 -4.92 -20.48 21.53
N PRO A 341 -4.07 -19.72 22.24
CA PRO A 341 -2.69 -19.57 21.79
C PRO A 341 -2.11 -21.00 21.66
N PRO A 342 -1.46 -21.34 20.54
CA PRO A 342 -0.85 -22.65 20.41
C PRO A 342 0.02 -22.88 21.65
N GLU A 343 -0.07 -24.06 22.26
CA GLU A 343 0.87 -24.46 23.31
C GLU A 343 2.26 -24.52 22.67
N PHE A 344 2.96 -23.38 22.69
CA PHE A 344 4.35 -23.26 22.28
C PHE A 344 5.19 -24.05 23.27
N ALA A 345 5.30 -25.36 23.06
CA ALA A 345 6.38 -26.14 23.61
C ALA A 345 7.65 -25.77 22.82
N LEU A 346 8.21 -24.60 23.12
CA LEU A 346 9.59 -24.32 22.73
C LEU A 346 10.45 -25.40 23.37
N ASP A 347 11.32 -26.04 22.58
CA ASP A 347 12.37 -26.84 23.19
C ASP A 347 13.27 -25.91 24.05
N LYS A 348 14.11 -26.47 24.91
CA LYS A 348 14.96 -25.67 25.81
C LYS A 348 15.80 -24.62 25.07
N LEU A 349 16.13 -24.89 23.81
CA LEU A 349 16.86 -23.97 22.94
C LEU A 349 15.97 -22.80 22.52
N GLY A 350 14.74 -23.07 22.09
CA GLY A 350 13.73 -22.08 21.75
C GLY A 350 13.37 -21.18 22.93
N GLU A 351 13.22 -21.71 24.15
CA GLU A 351 12.97 -20.91 25.35
C GLU A 351 14.12 -19.95 25.64
N THR A 352 15.36 -20.44 25.50
CA THR A 352 16.57 -19.65 25.73
C THR A 352 16.71 -18.55 24.67
N LEU A 353 16.43 -18.87 23.41
CA LEU A 353 16.50 -17.91 22.30
C LEU A 353 15.41 -16.84 22.41
N ALA A 354 14.19 -17.24 22.75
CA ALA A 354 13.07 -16.33 22.96
C ALA A 354 13.34 -15.36 24.11
N ARG A 355 13.88 -15.85 25.25
CA ARG A 355 14.33 -14.97 26.34
C ARG A 355 15.42 -14.01 25.91
N ALA A 356 16.46 -14.50 25.24
CA ALA A 356 17.56 -13.66 24.78
C ALA A 356 17.10 -12.58 23.78
N LEU A 357 16.14 -12.89 22.91
CA LEU A 357 15.57 -11.93 21.96
C LEU A 357 14.69 -10.87 22.64
N LEU A 358 13.89 -11.28 23.64
CA LEU A 358 13.08 -10.35 24.42
C LEU A 358 13.95 -9.44 25.28
N GLU A 359 14.96 -9.99 25.96
CA GLU A 359 15.96 -9.22 26.73
C GLU A 359 16.71 -8.23 25.81
N ALA A 360 17.13 -8.66 24.62
CA ALA A 360 17.78 -7.79 23.66
C ALA A 360 16.86 -6.69 23.12
N GLN A 361 15.56 -6.97 22.95
CA GLN A 361 14.57 -5.95 22.56
C GLN A 361 14.33 -4.94 23.67
N ASP A 362 14.19 -5.39 24.92
CA ASP A 362 13.99 -4.52 26.06
C ASP A 362 15.22 -3.61 26.27
N GLU A 363 16.44 -4.14 26.16
CA GLU A 363 17.68 -3.35 26.23
C GLU A 363 17.79 -2.30 25.12
N LEU A 364 17.30 -2.61 23.92
CA LEU A 364 17.34 -1.70 22.78
C LEU A 364 16.30 -0.58 22.94
N LEU A 365 15.12 -0.92 23.46
CA LEU A 365 14.04 0.02 23.72
C LEU A 365 14.38 0.94 24.90
N GLU A 366 15.04 0.43 25.94
CA GLU A 366 15.59 1.24 27.03
C GLU A 366 16.65 2.22 26.54
N ARG A 367 17.55 1.79 25.63
CA ARG A 367 18.54 2.69 25.00
C ARG A 367 17.89 3.78 24.16
N GLU A 368 16.93 3.44 23.30
CA GLU A 368 16.21 4.43 22.50
C GLU A 368 15.45 5.43 23.38
N LEU A 369 14.90 4.99 24.50
CA LEU A 369 14.26 5.86 25.49
C LEU A 369 15.27 6.77 26.21
N GLU A 370 16.43 6.25 26.60
CA GLU A 370 17.49 7.04 27.22
C GLU A 370 18.06 8.10 26.26
N GLU A 371 18.25 7.76 24.98
CA GLU A 371 18.68 8.71 23.95
C GLU A 371 17.64 9.81 23.75
N ALA A 372 16.35 9.47 23.65
CA ALA A 372 15.28 10.45 23.51
C ALA A 372 15.19 11.41 24.71
N LEU A 373 15.33 10.89 25.94
CA LEU A 373 15.35 11.71 27.16
C LEU A 373 16.61 12.58 27.27
N ALA A 374 17.74 12.12 26.71
CA ALA A 374 18.97 12.91 26.67
C ALA A 374 18.86 14.07 25.66
N GLU A 375 18.22 13.85 24.52
CA GLU A 375 17.93 14.90 23.54
C GLU A 375 16.97 15.95 24.13
N GLU A 376 15.92 15.53 24.84
CA GLU A 376 14.98 16.44 25.52
C GLU A 376 15.70 17.31 26.57
N ARG A 377 16.52 16.71 27.44
CA ARG A 377 17.32 17.46 28.43
C ARG A 377 18.34 18.41 27.80
N ALA A 378 18.89 18.07 26.64
CA ALA A 378 19.82 18.93 25.93
C ALA A 378 19.11 20.13 25.28
N ALA A 379 17.87 19.94 24.82
CA ALA A 379 17.02 21.03 24.35
C ALA A 379 16.62 21.97 25.49
N ASP A 380 16.15 21.43 26.63
CA ASP A 380 15.79 22.22 27.81
C ASP A 380 16.96 23.05 28.35
N ALA A 381 18.19 22.52 28.28
CA ALA A 381 19.38 23.24 28.72
C ALA A 381 19.77 24.40 27.78
N LEU A 382 19.53 24.26 26.47
CA LEU A 382 19.75 25.33 25.51
C LEU A 382 18.70 26.43 25.65
N GLU A 383 17.45 26.09 25.92
CA GLU A 383 16.40 27.09 26.19
C GLU A 383 16.68 27.87 27.48
N ALA A 384 17.21 27.22 28.53
CA ALA A 384 17.59 27.90 29.77
C ALA A 384 18.81 28.84 29.61
N ASP A 385 19.80 28.45 28.78
CA ASP A 385 20.96 29.32 28.48
C ASP A 385 20.54 30.53 27.61
N GLU A 386 19.53 30.40 26.74
CA GLU A 386 18.97 31.53 25.96
C GLU A 386 18.15 32.50 26.83
N GLU A 387 17.41 32.00 27.83
CA GLU A 387 16.69 32.85 28.80
C GLU A 387 17.64 33.64 29.72
N ASP A 388 18.77 33.03 30.14
CA ASP A 388 19.78 33.70 30.97
C ASP A 388 20.58 34.77 30.18
N GLU A 389 20.76 34.63 28.85
CA GLU A 389 21.40 35.66 28.00
C GLU A 389 20.46 36.86 27.72
N GLU A 390 19.14 36.65 27.62
CA GLU A 390 18.16 37.74 27.48
C GLU A 390 18.00 38.57 28.77
N ASP A 391 18.11 37.95 29.94
CA ASP A 391 18.05 38.63 31.24
C ASP A 391 19.32 39.47 31.55
N GLU A 392 20.49 39.12 30.99
CA GLU A 392 21.72 39.94 31.13
C GLU A 392 21.74 41.17 30.20
N GLU A 393 21.06 41.14 29.05
CA GLU A 393 20.95 42.32 28.17
C GLU A 393 19.95 43.38 28.70
N ASP A 394 18.95 42.98 29.50
CA ASP A 394 17.96 43.90 30.10
C ASP A 394 18.46 44.59 31.40
N GLU A 395 19.57 44.15 32.01
CA GLU A 395 20.21 44.83 33.16
C GLU A 395 21.31 45.85 32.78
N GLU A 396 21.73 45.93 31.50
CA GLU A 396 22.77 46.89 31.03
C GLU A 396 22.26 48.17 30.33
N ASP A 397 20.93 48.40 30.19
CA ASP A 397 20.35 49.61 29.57
C ASP A 397 19.78 50.69 30.55
#